data_AF-A0A7J3BF98-F1
#
_entry.id   AF-A0A7J3BF98-F1
#
_cell.length_a   1.000
_cell.length_b   1.000
_cell.length_c   1.000
_cell.angle_alpha   90.00
_cell.angle_beta   90.00
_cell.angle_gamma   90.00
#
_symmetry.space_group_name_H-M   'P 1'
#
loop_
_entity.id
_entity.type
_entity.pdbx_description
1 polymer ?
#
loop_
_entity_poly.entity_id
_entity_poly.type
_entity_poly.pdbx_seq_one_letter_code
_entity_poly.pdbx_strand_id
1 'polypeptide(L)'
;TDEYLVAGSLLGEPVELVRCETVDIPVPASAEIILEGRITLDEEDEGPFTEYTGYLSGRSTRNLVEVNCITRRRDAIYHTIMPSNSDEHLLLSGLPKQARIYGAIKGFSPMPAVRDIYWPPSGTHYICLLSLDRSVSGVPGLAKHLALLAFGLDPYLKLVAVFPDDVEVSDLGAVLGAIAGRCDMVEGAGVQFISGVLSHRLDPSSVIEGVSSKMLVDATSRLKDFVAPEPILPHRLKGCGVVDAYYPFCDSRLMILKAKPGSLVRAILKDSLGFASLVICVDEDVDIRDLRQVVWAVSTRFQPVEDVVFSDGRMGVDGTRPPGWKARLATIPRAGSGPETSRLG
;
A
#
# COMPACT_ATOMS: atom_id res chain seq x y z
N THR A 1 4.75 2.58 -24.25
CA THR A 1 4.66 1.36 -25.07
C THR A 1 3.27 1.33 -25.62
N ASP A 2 3.08 0.94 -26.87
CA ASP A 2 1.74 0.72 -27.41
C ASP A 2 1.02 -0.39 -26.60
N GLU A 3 -0.05 -0.03 -25.91
CA GLU A 3 -0.81 -0.94 -25.05
C GLU A 3 -1.45 -2.09 -25.85
N TYR A 4 -1.80 -1.88 -27.13
CA TYR A 4 -2.31 -2.95 -27.98
C TYR A 4 -1.25 -4.00 -28.30
N LEU A 5 0.02 -3.59 -28.40
CA LEU A 5 1.14 -4.53 -28.59
C LEU A 5 1.34 -5.41 -27.35
N VAL A 6 1.20 -4.84 -26.15
CA VAL A 6 1.26 -5.61 -24.90
C VAL A 6 0.09 -6.58 -24.83
N ALA A 7 -1.12 -6.13 -25.12
CA ALA A 7 -2.31 -6.97 -25.14
C ALA A 7 -2.17 -8.12 -26.16
N GLY A 8 -1.73 -7.83 -27.39
CA GLY A 8 -1.52 -8.85 -28.41
C GLY A 8 -0.43 -9.86 -28.04
N SER A 9 0.63 -9.40 -27.37
CA SER A 9 1.67 -10.30 -26.85
C SER A 9 1.14 -11.26 -25.79
N LEU A 10 0.18 -10.82 -24.95
CA LEU A 10 -0.48 -11.66 -23.95
C LEU A 10 -1.49 -12.63 -24.58
N LEU A 11 -2.19 -12.21 -25.63
CA LEU A 11 -3.13 -13.04 -26.39
C LEU A 11 -2.42 -14.07 -27.30
N GLY A 12 -1.17 -13.80 -27.67
CA GLY A 12 -0.41 -14.61 -28.64
C GLY A 12 -0.71 -14.26 -30.10
N GLU A 13 -1.55 -13.25 -30.34
CA GLU A 13 -1.94 -12.76 -31.66
C GLU A 13 -2.23 -11.24 -31.63
N PRO A 14 -2.12 -10.52 -32.76
CA PRO A 14 -2.43 -9.09 -32.80
C PRO A 14 -3.88 -8.80 -32.40
N VAL A 15 -4.10 -7.73 -31.63
CA VAL A 15 -5.46 -7.24 -31.34
C VAL A 15 -6.10 -6.76 -32.64
N GLU A 16 -7.28 -7.28 -32.97
CA GLU A 16 -8.06 -6.81 -34.11
C GLU A 16 -8.64 -5.41 -33.80
N LEU A 17 -8.33 -4.45 -34.66
CA LEU A 17 -8.76 -3.06 -34.51
C LEU A 17 -9.68 -2.63 -35.65
N VAL A 18 -10.66 -1.79 -35.35
CA VAL A 18 -11.56 -1.13 -36.31
C VAL A 18 -11.50 0.38 -36.13
N ARG A 19 -11.79 1.14 -37.19
CA ARG A 19 -11.90 2.60 -37.10
C ARG A 19 -13.21 2.99 -36.42
N CYS A 20 -13.13 4.00 -35.56
CA CYS A 20 -14.29 4.73 -35.07
C CYS A 20 -15.07 5.42 -36.20
N GLU A 21 -16.35 5.74 -35.95
CA GLU A 21 -17.25 6.34 -36.94
C GLU A 21 -17.00 7.85 -37.13
N THR A 22 -16.59 8.54 -36.07
CA THR A 22 -16.53 10.01 -36.00
C THR A 22 -15.14 10.56 -35.68
N VAL A 23 -14.21 9.72 -35.23
CA VAL A 23 -12.83 10.10 -34.88
C VAL A 23 -11.81 9.16 -35.54
N ASP A 24 -10.62 9.66 -35.89
CA ASP A 24 -9.57 8.85 -36.55
C ASP A 24 -8.70 8.12 -35.52
N ILE A 25 -9.34 7.28 -34.70
CA ILE A 25 -8.68 6.46 -33.66
C ILE A 25 -9.11 5.00 -33.87
N PRO A 26 -8.15 4.04 -33.91
CA PRO A 26 -8.48 2.63 -33.93
C PRO A 26 -8.82 2.11 -32.53
N VAL A 27 -9.87 1.29 -32.44
CA VAL A 27 -10.38 0.67 -31.20
C VAL A 27 -10.52 -0.84 -31.37
N PRO A 28 -10.50 -1.64 -30.29
CA PRO A 28 -10.69 -3.09 -30.39
C PRO A 28 -12.03 -3.45 -31.06
N ALA A 29 -11.98 -4.22 -32.14
CA ALA A 29 -13.17 -4.62 -32.90
C ALA A 29 -14.16 -5.46 -32.08
N SER A 30 -13.67 -6.10 -31.03
CA SER A 30 -14.45 -6.93 -30.10
C SER A 30 -15.01 -6.16 -28.88
N ALA A 31 -14.82 -4.84 -28.81
CA ALA A 31 -15.34 -4.02 -27.71
C ALA A 31 -16.87 -4.12 -27.60
N GLU A 32 -17.38 -4.15 -26.37
CA GLU A 32 -18.83 -4.22 -26.11
C GLU A 32 -19.53 -2.89 -26.40
N ILE A 33 -18.93 -1.79 -25.96
CA ILE A 33 -19.43 -0.42 -26.07
C ILE A 33 -18.22 0.50 -26.33
N ILE A 34 -18.35 1.41 -27.30
CA ILE A 34 -17.37 2.45 -27.62
C ILE A 34 -18.07 3.80 -27.51
N LEU A 35 -17.42 4.74 -26.81
CA LEU A 35 -17.84 6.14 -26.71
C LEU A 35 -16.86 6.98 -27.52
N GLU A 36 -17.36 7.68 -28.53
CA GLU A 36 -16.56 8.59 -29.34
C GLU A 36 -16.97 10.03 -29.05
N GLY A 37 -16.00 10.93 -29.09
CA GLY A 37 -16.21 12.32 -28.72
C GLY A 37 -14.94 13.14 -28.77
N ARG A 38 -15.01 14.32 -28.16
CA ARG A 38 -13.89 15.25 -28.06
C ARG A 38 -13.75 15.77 -26.63
N ILE A 39 -12.51 15.99 -26.21
CA ILE A 39 -12.22 16.75 -24.99
C ILE A 39 -12.38 18.22 -25.33
N THR A 40 -13.21 18.94 -24.58
CA THR A 40 -13.46 20.37 -24.76
C THR A 40 -12.44 21.20 -23.97
N LEU A 41 -12.48 22.52 -24.16
CA LEU A 41 -11.76 23.47 -23.30
C LEU A 41 -12.55 23.85 -22.04
N ASP A 42 -13.83 23.46 -22.00
CA ASP A 42 -14.69 23.66 -20.83
C ASP A 42 -14.28 22.74 -19.69
N GLU A 43 -14.42 23.24 -18.47
CA GLU A 43 -14.12 22.52 -17.24
C GLU A 43 -15.39 22.16 -16.48
N GLU A 44 -15.45 20.95 -15.94
CA GLU A 44 -16.54 20.48 -15.09
C GLU A 44 -16.03 19.96 -13.75
N ASP A 45 -16.84 20.10 -12.70
CA ASP A 45 -16.50 19.56 -11.39
C ASP A 45 -16.70 18.04 -11.35
N GLU A 46 -15.77 17.34 -10.70
CA GLU A 46 -15.80 15.89 -10.53
C GLU A 46 -15.74 15.53 -9.04
N GLY A 47 -16.52 14.51 -8.67
CA GLY A 47 -16.44 13.89 -7.36
C GLY A 47 -17.14 14.67 -6.24
N PRO A 48 -16.75 14.43 -4.97
CA PRO A 48 -15.65 13.57 -4.55
C PRO A 48 -15.92 12.08 -4.87
N PHE A 49 -14.87 11.37 -5.28
CA PHE A 49 -14.91 9.92 -5.48
C PHE A 49 -13.97 9.21 -4.52
N THR A 50 -14.17 7.90 -4.40
CA THR A 50 -13.28 7.04 -3.63
C THR A 50 -12.04 6.67 -4.44
N GLU A 51 -10.88 6.71 -3.78
CA GLU A 51 -9.60 6.35 -4.37
C GLU A 51 -9.12 4.97 -3.93
N TYR A 52 -8.07 4.46 -4.58
CA TYR A 52 -7.43 3.19 -4.22
C TYR A 52 -6.92 3.13 -2.77
N THR A 53 -6.72 4.28 -2.12
CA THR A 53 -6.32 4.35 -0.71
C THR A 53 -7.47 4.02 0.25
N GLY A 54 -8.71 3.98 -0.26
CA GLY A 54 -9.93 3.83 0.54
C GLY A 54 -10.44 5.16 1.12
N TYR A 55 -9.81 6.28 0.81
CA TYR A 55 -10.26 7.61 1.22
C TYR A 55 -10.89 8.36 0.04
N LEU A 56 -11.79 9.29 0.35
CA LEU A 56 -12.40 10.19 -0.62
C LEU A 56 -11.42 11.27 -1.05
N SER A 57 -11.47 11.60 -2.33
CA SER A 57 -10.66 12.63 -2.97
C SER A 57 -11.54 13.50 -3.86
N GLY A 58 -11.27 14.81 -3.87
CA GLY A 58 -11.81 15.76 -4.84
C GLY A 58 -10.84 16.04 -5.99
N ARG A 59 -9.81 15.20 -6.17
CA ARG A 59 -8.87 15.35 -7.27
C ARG A 59 -9.62 15.13 -8.57
N SER A 60 -9.53 16.11 -9.45
CA SER A 60 -10.11 16.04 -10.79
C SER A 60 -9.15 16.59 -11.82
N THR A 61 -9.26 16.09 -13.04
CA THR A 61 -8.68 16.78 -14.21
C THR A 61 -9.57 17.91 -14.72
N ARG A 62 -10.84 17.95 -14.31
CA ARG A 62 -11.92 18.84 -14.76
C ARG A 62 -12.18 18.82 -16.27
N ASN A 63 -11.56 17.91 -17.02
CA ASN A 63 -11.75 17.82 -18.45
C ASN A 63 -13.16 17.31 -18.77
N LEU A 64 -13.91 18.07 -19.56
CA LEU A 64 -15.18 17.62 -20.10
C LEU A 64 -14.97 16.86 -21.41
N VAL A 65 -15.53 15.65 -21.50
CA VAL A 65 -15.63 14.87 -22.73
C VAL A 65 -17.05 14.99 -23.28
N GLU A 66 -17.19 15.61 -24.45
CA GLU A 66 -18.45 15.67 -25.19
C GLU A 66 -18.56 14.43 -26.08
N VAL A 67 -19.42 13.48 -25.70
CA VAL A 67 -19.69 12.25 -26.46
C VAL A 67 -20.70 12.55 -27.56
N ASN A 68 -20.32 12.30 -28.82
CA ASN A 68 -21.17 12.55 -29.99
C ASN A 68 -21.60 11.27 -30.72
N CYS A 69 -20.95 10.14 -30.46
CA CYS A 69 -21.31 8.84 -31.02
C CYS A 69 -21.11 7.72 -29.98
N ILE A 70 -22.07 6.80 -29.93
CA ILE A 70 -21.98 5.57 -29.12
C ILE A 70 -22.24 4.39 -30.06
N THR A 71 -21.22 3.58 -30.28
CA THR A 71 -21.36 2.30 -31.00
C THR A 71 -21.31 1.15 -29.99
N ARG A 72 -22.08 0.09 -30.25
CA ARG A 72 -22.16 -1.07 -29.35
C ARG A 72 -22.60 -2.33 -30.08
N ARG A 73 -22.32 -3.47 -29.47
CA ARG A 73 -22.89 -4.76 -29.89
C ARG A 73 -24.40 -4.80 -29.63
N ARG A 74 -25.11 -5.70 -30.34
CA ARG A 74 -26.59 -5.85 -30.22
C ARG A 74 -27.03 -6.10 -28.79
N ASP A 75 -26.36 -7.03 -28.11
CA ASP A 75 -26.62 -7.45 -26.73
C ASP A 75 -25.42 -7.09 -25.83
N ALA A 76 -24.98 -5.83 -25.92
CA ALA A 76 -23.76 -5.36 -25.29
C ALA A 76 -23.77 -5.51 -23.76
N ILE A 77 -22.64 -5.94 -23.21
CA ILE A 77 -22.40 -6.01 -21.77
C ILE A 77 -21.75 -4.70 -21.32
N TYR A 78 -22.35 -4.05 -20.31
CA TYR A 78 -21.68 -2.94 -19.63
C TYR A 78 -20.67 -3.50 -18.62
N HIS A 79 -19.40 -3.54 -19.03
CA HIS A 79 -18.30 -3.91 -18.16
C HIS A 79 -17.92 -2.70 -17.29
N THR A 80 -17.87 -2.92 -15.97
CA THR A 80 -17.36 -1.95 -15.00
C THR A 80 -16.50 -2.67 -13.97
N ILE A 81 -15.78 -1.92 -13.15
CA ILE A 81 -14.94 -2.44 -12.08
C ILE A 81 -15.51 -2.04 -10.72
N MET A 82 -15.17 -2.78 -9.68
CA MET A 82 -15.27 -2.31 -8.31
C MET A 82 -14.13 -1.31 -8.06
N PRO A 83 -14.38 0.00 -7.92
CA PRO A 83 -13.34 0.99 -7.68
C PRO A 83 -12.91 0.97 -6.20
N SER A 84 -12.25 2.03 -5.71
CA SER A 84 -11.79 2.17 -4.33
C SER A 84 -10.62 1.23 -3.98
N ASN A 85 -10.40 1.01 -2.69
CA ASN A 85 -9.53 -0.01 -2.09
C ASN A 85 -10.18 -1.40 -2.24
N SER A 86 -10.33 -1.85 -3.49
CA SER A 86 -10.83 -3.17 -3.86
C SER A 86 -9.69 -4.01 -4.46
N ASP A 87 -9.79 -5.33 -4.32
CA ASP A 87 -8.80 -6.24 -4.93
C ASP A 87 -8.76 -6.08 -6.45
N GLU A 88 -9.91 -5.89 -7.11
CA GLU A 88 -9.97 -5.71 -8.58
C GLU A 88 -9.17 -4.47 -9.03
N HIS A 89 -9.40 -3.31 -8.42
CA HIS A 89 -8.69 -2.08 -8.79
C HIS A 89 -7.18 -2.16 -8.48
N LEU A 90 -6.83 -2.70 -7.32
CA LEU A 90 -5.44 -2.77 -6.87
C LEU A 90 -4.63 -3.80 -7.64
N LEU A 91 -5.22 -4.94 -8.04
CA LEU A 91 -4.53 -5.95 -8.84
C LEU A 91 -4.31 -5.50 -10.28
N LEU A 92 -5.28 -4.82 -10.90
CA LEU A 92 -5.18 -4.31 -12.27
C LEU A 92 -3.97 -3.37 -12.47
N SER A 93 -3.65 -2.58 -11.44
CA SER A 93 -2.49 -1.69 -11.45
C SER A 93 -1.23 -2.31 -10.82
N GLY A 94 -1.40 -3.16 -9.80
CA GLY A 94 -0.31 -3.80 -9.05
C GLY A 94 0.46 -4.85 -9.84
N LEU A 95 -0.22 -5.73 -10.57
CA LEU A 95 0.43 -6.85 -11.29
C LEU A 95 1.34 -6.37 -12.45
N PRO A 96 0.90 -5.47 -13.36
CA PRO A 96 1.79 -4.95 -14.40
C PRO A 96 2.97 -4.17 -13.83
N LYS A 97 2.73 -3.42 -12.75
CA LYS A 97 3.77 -2.71 -12.00
C LYS A 97 4.81 -3.68 -11.44
N GLN A 98 4.38 -4.72 -10.75
CA GLN A 98 5.26 -5.78 -10.23
C GLN A 98 6.13 -6.37 -11.34
N ALA A 99 5.54 -6.79 -12.46
CA ALA A 99 6.30 -7.37 -13.58
C ALA A 99 7.36 -6.39 -14.13
N ARG A 100 6.98 -5.12 -14.33
CA ARG A 100 7.88 -4.06 -14.82
C ARG A 100 9.04 -3.81 -13.86
N ILE A 101 8.75 -3.64 -12.57
CA ILE A 101 9.78 -3.33 -11.56
C ILE A 101 10.69 -4.54 -11.34
N TYR A 102 10.15 -5.76 -11.37
CA TYR A 102 10.93 -6.99 -11.28
C TYR A 102 11.94 -7.09 -12.42
N GLY A 103 11.48 -6.87 -13.66
CA GLY A 103 12.35 -6.83 -14.83
C GLY A 103 13.42 -5.75 -14.73
N ALA A 104 13.06 -4.56 -14.24
CA ALA A 104 14.00 -3.45 -14.06
C ALA A 104 15.06 -3.76 -12.99
N ILE A 105 14.67 -4.28 -11.82
CA ILE A 105 15.63 -4.68 -10.77
C ILE A 105 16.61 -5.73 -11.31
N LYS A 106 16.11 -6.73 -12.04
CA LYS A 106 16.98 -7.73 -12.69
C LYS A 106 17.89 -7.12 -13.75
N GLY A 107 17.42 -6.14 -14.51
CA GLY A 107 18.21 -5.47 -15.55
C GLY A 107 19.32 -4.57 -15.00
N PHE A 108 19.09 -3.92 -13.85
CA PHE A 108 20.07 -3.05 -13.20
C PHE A 108 20.99 -3.80 -12.21
N SER A 109 20.66 -5.03 -11.84
CA SER A 109 21.49 -5.85 -10.96
C SER A 109 22.48 -6.70 -11.77
N PRO A 110 23.79 -6.67 -11.45
CA PRO A 110 24.79 -7.50 -12.14
C PRO A 110 24.71 -8.99 -11.78
N MET A 111 23.78 -9.38 -10.90
CA MET A 111 23.61 -10.71 -10.35
C MET A 111 22.11 -11.03 -10.23
N PRO A 112 21.70 -12.31 -10.15
CA PRO A 112 20.31 -12.69 -9.94
C PRO A 112 19.89 -12.36 -8.49
N ALA A 113 19.71 -11.07 -8.19
CA ALA A 113 19.67 -10.62 -6.81
C ALA A 113 18.32 -10.89 -6.10
N VAL A 114 17.24 -10.98 -6.86
CA VAL A 114 15.87 -11.05 -6.34
C VAL A 114 15.16 -12.28 -6.89
N ARG A 115 14.63 -13.08 -5.97
CA ARG A 115 13.76 -14.23 -6.25
C ARG A 115 12.38 -13.73 -6.68
N ASP A 116 11.79 -12.88 -5.85
CA ASP A 116 10.40 -12.43 -6.00
C ASP A 116 10.18 -11.01 -5.46
N ILE A 117 9.15 -10.33 -5.96
CA ILE A 117 8.68 -9.04 -5.43
C ILE A 117 7.16 -9.00 -5.37
N TYR A 118 6.64 -8.35 -4.34
CA TYR A 118 5.20 -8.30 -4.09
C TYR A 118 4.75 -6.93 -3.61
N TRP A 119 3.69 -6.41 -4.24
CA TRP A 119 2.92 -5.28 -3.74
C TRP A 119 1.62 -5.85 -3.16
N PRO A 120 1.52 -5.99 -1.82
CA PRO A 120 0.28 -6.45 -1.23
C PRO A 120 -0.86 -5.48 -1.58
N PRO A 121 -2.05 -5.96 -1.97
CA PRO A 121 -3.22 -5.10 -2.17
C PRO A 121 -3.51 -4.24 -0.93
N SER A 122 -3.37 -4.80 0.28
CA SER A 122 -3.47 -4.03 1.53
C SER A 122 -2.40 -2.95 1.70
N GLY A 123 -1.26 -3.06 1.01
CA GLY A 123 -0.27 -2.00 0.92
C GLY A 123 -0.66 -0.85 -0.02
N THR A 124 -1.81 -0.97 -0.69
CA THR A 124 -2.34 -0.11 -1.75
C THR A 124 -1.35 0.02 -2.91
N HIS A 125 -0.42 0.96 -2.82
CA HIS A 125 0.75 1.07 -3.68
C HIS A 125 2.03 1.52 -2.95
N TYR A 126 1.96 1.61 -1.62
CA TYR A 126 3.00 2.24 -0.79
C TYR A 126 4.00 1.25 -0.20
N ILE A 127 3.72 -0.05 -0.26
CA ILE A 127 4.56 -1.10 0.31
C ILE A 127 5.04 -2.04 -0.80
N CYS A 128 6.35 -2.28 -0.85
CA CYS A 128 6.95 -3.32 -1.67
C CYS A 128 7.76 -4.28 -0.80
N LEU A 129 7.59 -5.57 -1.06
CA LEU A 129 8.24 -6.65 -0.33
C LEU A 129 9.12 -7.42 -1.33
N LEU A 130 10.41 -7.58 -1.02
CA LEU A 130 11.37 -8.25 -1.89
C LEU A 130 11.93 -9.49 -1.20
N SER A 131 11.97 -10.62 -1.91
CA SER A 131 12.69 -11.82 -1.48
C SER A 131 13.99 -11.93 -2.27
N LEU A 132 15.12 -12.03 -1.57
CA LEU A 132 16.42 -12.23 -2.19
C LEU A 132 16.53 -13.63 -2.78
N ASP A 133 17.39 -13.77 -3.78
CA ASP A 133 17.83 -15.10 -4.19
C ASP A 133 18.75 -15.71 -3.13
N ARG A 134 18.65 -17.04 -2.94
CA ARG A 134 19.46 -17.77 -1.95
C ARG A 134 20.95 -17.57 -2.17
N SER A 135 21.39 -17.54 -3.42
CA SER A 135 22.81 -17.43 -3.78
C SER A 135 23.45 -16.12 -3.33
N VAL A 136 22.64 -15.09 -3.04
CA VAL A 136 23.10 -13.74 -2.69
C VAL A 136 22.64 -13.26 -1.31
N SER A 137 21.84 -14.06 -0.59
CA SER A 137 21.22 -13.67 0.68
C SER A 137 22.22 -13.32 1.79
N GLY A 138 23.50 -13.69 1.63
CA GLY A 138 24.59 -13.34 2.56
C GLY A 138 25.41 -12.11 2.18
N VAL A 139 25.12 -11.44 1.06
CA VAL A 139 25.92 -10.30 0.56
C VAL A 139 25.62 -9.04 1.38
N PRO A 140 26.57 -8.52 2.18
CA PRO A 140 26.31 -7.36 3.03
C PRO A 140 25.93 -6.12 2.21
N GLY A 141 24.89 -5.42 2.65
CA GLY A 141 24.43 -4.17 2.03
C GLY A 141 23.57 -4.35 0.77
N LEU A 142 23.43 -5.58 0.24
CA LEU A 142 22.62 -5.83 -0.96
C LEU A 142 21.15 -5.48 -0.73
N ALA A 143 20.57 -5.87 0.40
CA ALA A 143 19.19 -5.54 0.76
C ALA A 143 18.96 -4.03 0.73
N LYS A 144 19.89 -3.25 1.32
CA LYS A 144 19.81 -1.79 1.31
C LYS A 144 19.86 -1.22 -0.10
N HIS A 145 20.79 -1.72 -0.92
CA HIS A 145 20.95 -1.27 -2.30
C HIS A 145 19.70 -1.54 -3.15
N LEU A 146 19.11 -2.73 -3.04
CA LEU A 146 17.90 -3.10 -3.79
C LEU A 146 16.68 -2.30 -3.35
N ALA A 147 16.53 -2.02 -2.06
CA ALA A 147 15.43 -1.20 -1.59
C ALA A 147 15.55 0.27 -2.03
N LEU A 148 16.77 0.83 -2.08
CA LEU A 148 17.02 2.13 -2.70
C LEU A 148 16.68 2.14 -4.20
N LEU A 149 17.06 1.08 -4.92
CA LEU A 149 16.68 0.93 -6.32
C LEU A 149 15.15 0.86 -6.49
N ALA A 150 14.45 0.10 -5.63
CA ALA A 150 12.99 0.02 -5.65
C ALA A 150 12.34 1.40 -5.47
N PHE A 151 12.83 2.21 -4.53
CA PHE A 151 12.38 3.60 -4.36
C PHE A 151 12.65 4.49 -5.57
N GLY A 152 13.75 4.26 -6.28
CA GLY A 152 14.06 4.96 -7.53
C GLY A 152 13.18 4.55 -8.71
N LEU A 153 12.72 3.29 -8.73
CA LEU A 153 11.90 2.74 -9.81
C LEU A 153 10.39 2.97 -9.62
N ASP A 154 9.92 3.10 -8.38
CA ASP A 154 8.55 3.51 -8.03
C ASP A 154 8.56 4.60 -6.94
N PRO A 155 8.31 5.87 -7.30
CA PRO A 155 8.30 6.96 -6.34
C PRO A 155 7.14 6.87 -5.35
N TYR A 156 6.10 6.09 -5.59
CA TYR A 156 4.93 6.03 -4.68
C TYR A 156 5.27 5.29 -3.39
N LEU A 157 6.25 4.38 -3.43
CA LEU A 157 6.66 3.58 -2.29
C LEU A 157 7.06 4.44 -1.08
N LYS A 158 6.50 4.07 0.08
CA LYS A 158 6.82 4.58 1.41
C LYS A 158 7.55 3.56 2.26
N LEU A 159 7.32 2.26 2.04
CA LEU A 159 8.01 1.20 2.74
C LEU A 159 8.52 0.15 1.75
N VAL A 160 9.79 -0.21 1.90
CA VAL A 160 10.38 -1.36 1.23
C VAL A 160 10.98 -2.29 2.27
N ALA A 161 10.54 -3.54 2.30
CA ALA A 161 11.12 -4.55 3.17
C ALA A 161 11.76 -5.68 2.34
N VAL A 162 12.94 -6.11 2.75
CA VAL A 162 13.73 -7.12 2.05
C VAL A 162 13.93 -8.34 2.94
N PHE A 163 13.71 -9.52 2.36
CA PHE A 163 13.64 -10.80 3.05
C PHE A 163 14.59 -11.83 2.41
N PRO A 164 14.96 -12.89 3.14
CA PRO A 164 15.65 -14.04 2.55
C PRO A 164 14.72 -14.84 1.61
N ASP A 165 15.28 -15.83 0.92
CA ASP A 165 14.54 -16.70 -0.01
C ASP A 165 13.51 -17.61 0.69
N ASP A 166 13.67 -17.82 2.00
CA ASP A 166 12.82 -18.69 2.83
C ASP A 166 11.57 -18.01 3.39
N VAL A 167 11.35 -16.72 3.08
CA VAL A 167 10.15 -15.97 3.45
C VAL A 167 9.26 -15.82 2.22
N GLU A 168 8.01 -16.28 2.35
CA GLU A 168 7.00 -16.08 1.33
C GLU A 168 6.43 -14.65 1.42
N VAL A 169 6.78 -13.80 0.44
CA VAL A 169 6.46 -12.37 0.48
C VAL A 169 4.98 -12.08 0.22
N SER A 170 4.25 -13.03 -0.37
CA SER A 170 2.80 -12.92 -0.53
C SER A 170 2.00 -13.20 0.74
N ASP A 171 2.63 -13.77 1.77
CA ASP A 171 2.04 -14.02 3.09
C ASP A 171 2.40 -12.90 4.08
N LEU A 172 1.41 -12.06 4.41
CA LEU A 172 1.58 -10.95 5.36
C LEU A 172 1.97 -11.42 6.77
N GLY A 173 1.53 -12.61 7.19
CA GLY A 173 1.94 -13.20 8.44
C GLY A 173 3.42 -13.56 8.42
N ALA A 174 3.87 -14.26 7.38
CA ALA A 174 5.29 -14.60 7.20
C ALA A 174 6.18 -13.34 7.17
N VAL A 175 5.76 -12.32 6.43
CA VAL A 175 6.47 -11.04 6.29
C VAL A 175 6.55 -10.28 7.60
N LEU A 176 5.44 -10.04 8.30
CA LEU A 176 5.45 -9.33 9.58
C LEU A 176 6.21 -10.11 10.65
N GLY A 177 6.11 -11.44 10.64
CA GLY A 177 6.89 -12.33 11.49
C GLY A 177 8.39 -12.26 11.19
N ALA A 178 8.78 -12.16 9.92
CA ALA A 178 10.17 -11.99 9.51
C ALA A 178 10.71 -10.62 9.92
N ILE A 179 9.96 -9.53 9.74
CA ILE A 179 10.36 -8.20 10.24
C ILE A 179 10.59 -8.26 11.75
N ALA A 180 9.59 -8.72 12.51
CA ALA A 180 9.69 -8.86 13.97
C ALA A 180 10.82 -9.81 14.43
N GLY A 181 11.06 -10.86 13.64
CA GLY A 181 11.94 -11.98 13.94
C GLY A 181 13.40 -11.78 13.58
N ARG A 182 13.67 -11.04 12.50
CA ARG A 182 14.97 -10.99 11.82
C ARG A 182 15.54 -9.60 11.77
N CYS A 183 14.71 -8.56 11.64
CA CYS A 183 15.21 -7.20 11.45
C CYS A 183 15.99 -6.72 12.67
N ASP A 184 17.13 -6.08 12.43
CA ASP A 184 17.83 -5.29 13.44
C ASP A 184 17.15 -3.93 13.58
N MET A 185 16.30 -3.79 14.60
CA MET A 185 15.43 -2.64 14.84
C MET A 185 16.20 -1.43 15.42
N VAL A 186 17.24 -1.02 14.71
CA VAL A 186 18.07 0.13 15.02
C VAL A 186 18.23 0.92 13.73
N GLU A 187 17.94 2.22 13.81
CA GLU A 187 18.17 3.15 12.72
C GLU A 187 19.66 3.15 12.33
N GLY A 188 19.95 3.07 11.03
CA GLY A 188 21.31 2.90 10.52
C GLY A 188 21.68 1.43 10.27
N ALA A 189 21.14 0.51 11.08
CA ALA A 189 21.38 -0.92 10.97
C ALA A 189 20.34 -1.60 10.06
N GLY A 190 19.33 -2.28 10.62
CA GLY A 190 18.29 -2.97 9.86
C GLY A 190 17.17 -2.04 9.38
N VAL A 191 17.12 -0.80 9.86
CA VAL A 191 16.14 0.21 9.42
C VAL A 191 16.85 1.47 8.93
N GLN A 192 16.36 2.05 7.84
CA GLN A 192 16.86 3.31 7.28
C GLN A 192 15.68 4.18 6.85
N PHE A 193 15.83 5.50 6.98
CA PHE A 193 14.81 6.46 6.57
C PHE A 193 15.31 7.43 5.50
N ILE A 194 14.38 7.91 4.68
CA ILE A 194 14.62 8.99 3.72
C ILE A 194 13.47 9.99 3.89
N SER A 195 13.78 11.25 4.21
CA SER A 195 12.77 12.29 4.45
C SER A 195 12.63 13.25 3.26
N GLY A 196 11.47 13.90 3.18
CA GLY A 196 11.26 15.02 2.25
C GLY A 196 11.31 14.64 0.77
N VAL A 197 10.86 13.43 0.43
CA VAL A 197 10.92 12.89 -0.94
C VAL A 197 9.52 12.75 -1.55
N LEU A 198 9.48 12.72 -2.88
CA LEU A 198 8.25 12.49 -3.64
C LEU A 198 7.60 11.16 -3.22
N SER A 199 6.30 11.22 -2.99
CA SER A 199 5.38 10.09 -2.84
C SER A 199 4.17 10.31 -3.77
N HIS A 200 2.95 10.18 -3.28
CA HIS A 200 1.74 10.33 -4.07
C HIS A 200 0.82 11.42 -3.49
N ARG A 201 0.19 12.21 -4.36
CA ARG A 201 -0.77 13.26 -3.94
C ARG A 201 -2.01 12.71 -3.24
N LEU A 202 -2.29 11.42 -3.43
CA LEU A 202 -3.40 10.71 -2.78
C LEU A 202 -2.99 10.06 -1.45
N ASP A 203 -1.73 10.16 -1.03
CA ASP A 203 -1.33 9.71 0.31
C ASP A 203 -2.05 10.55 1.36
N PRO A 204 -2.99 9.97 2.13
CA PRO A 204 -3.81 10.74 3.04
C PRO A 204 -3.05 11.18 4.30
N SER A 205 -1.87 10.60 4.56
CA SER A 205 -0.99 10.98 5.67
C SER A 205 -0.01 12.09 5.35
N SER A 206 0.16 12.45 4.07
CA SER A 206 1.09 13.50 3.66
C SER A 206 0.68 14.86 4.22
N VAL A 207 1.58 15.51 4.97
CA VAL A 207 1.39 16.89 5.46
C VAL A 207 1.54 17.90 4.32
N ILE A 208 2.53 17.66 3.45
CA ILE A 208 2.74 18.41 2.21
C ILE A 208 2.29 17.50 1.08
N GLU A 209 1.35 17.96 0.25
CA GLU A 209 0.75 17.16 -0.81
C GLU A 209 1.80 16.50 -1.71
N GLY A 210 1.78 15.16 -1.78
CA GLY A 210 2.70 14.40 -2.61
C GLY A 210 4.12 14.25 -2.05
N VAL A 211 4.41 14.72 -0.83
CA VAL A 211 5.70 14.55 -0.16
C VAL A 211 5.52 13.68 1.09
N SER A 212 6.45 12.75 1.32
CA SER A 212 6.43 11.84 2.47
C SER A 212 7.87 11.54 2.91
N SER A 213 7.99 10.85 4.05
CA SER A 213 9.16 10.04 4.37
C SER A 213 9.02 8.60 3.84
N LYS A 214 10.15 7.91 3.70
CA LYS A 214 10.26 6.51 3.25
C LYS A 214 11.10 5.71 4.24
N MET A 215 10.78 4.42 4.38
CA MET A 215 11.45 3.50 5.28
C MET A 215 11.87 2.22 4.57
N LEU A 216 13.11 1.85 4.79
CA LEU A 216 13.71 0.61 4.33
C LEU A 216 13.88 -0.32 5.53
N VAL A 217 13.46 -1.58 5.35
CA VAL A 217 13.57 -2.63 6.36
C VAL A 217 14.39 -3.78 5.80
N ASP A 218 15.55 -4.05 6.39
CA ASP A 218 16.36 -5.23 6.13
C ASP A 218 15.98 -6.32 7.15
N ALA A 219 15.21 -7.30 6.70
CA ALA A 219 14.80 -8.47 7.46
C ALA A 219 15.51 -9.76 6.96
N THR A 220 16.68 -9.62 6.33
CA THR A 220 17.43 -10.74 5.74
C THR A 220 18.26 -11.53 6.74
N SER A 221 18.42 -11.02 7.96
CA SER A 221 19.19 -11.67 9.02
C SER A 221 18.57 -12.98 9.48
N ARG A 222 19.33 -13.74 10.29
CA ARG A 222 18.82 -14.97 10.91
C ARG A 222 17.68 -14.64 11.88
N LEU A 223 16.78 -15.59 12.05
CA LEU A 223 15.73 -15.51 13.06
C LEU A 223 16.39 -15.42 14.44
N LYS A 224 15.97 -14.42 15.22
CA LYS A 224 16.42 -14.22 16.61
C LYS A 224 15.71 -15.22 17.51
N ASP A 225 16.35 -15.55 18.62
CA ASP A 225 15.70 -16.31 19.68
C ASP A 225 14.79 -15.39 20.48
N PHE A 226 13.54 -15.82 20.70
CA PHE A 226 12.55 -15.11 21.49
C PHE A 226 12.20 -15.93 22.73
N VAL A 227 12.11 -15.25 23.87
CA VAL A 227 11.49 -15.83 25.07
C VAL A 227 10.04 -15.35 25.05
N ALA A 228 9.09 -16.28 24.95
CA ALA A 228 7.67 -15.95 24.98
C ALA A 228 7.30 -15.32 26.33
N PRO A 229 6.94 -14.02 26.40
CA PRO A 229 6.21 -13.51 27.55
C PRO A 229 4.80 -14.10 27.56
N GLU A 230 4.14 -14.13 28.72
CA GLU A 230 2.71 -14.43 28.74
C GLU A 230 1.94 -13.39 27.91
N PRO A 231 1.08 -13.80 26.96
CA PRO A 231 0.36 -12.89 26.07
C PRO A 231 -0.81 -12.26 26.83
N ILE A 232 -0.50 -11.34 27.73
CA ILE A 232 -1.47 -10.61 28.54
C ILE A 232 -1.39 -9.15 28.14
N LEU A 233 -2.53 -8.57 27.74
CA LEU A 233 -2.64 -7.12 27.59
C LEU A 233 -2.28 -6.47 28.93
N PRO A 234 -1.14 -5.76 29.04
CA PRO A 234 -0.71 -5.21 30.30
C PRO A 234 -1.76 -4.20 30.80
N HIS A 235 -2.21 -4.35 32.06
CA HIS A 235 -3.27 -3.50 32.62
C HIS A 235 -2.94 -2.00 32.49
N ARG A 236 -1.66 -1.64 32.56
CA ARG A 236 -1.16 -0.27 32.35
C ARG A 236 -1.55 0.33 30.99
N LEU A 237 -1.59 -0.48 29.92
CA LEU A 237 -1.91 0.00 28.58
C LEU A 237 -3.40 0.35 28.43
N LYS A 238 -4.28 -0.32 29.18
CA LYS A 238 -5.71 0.02 29.20
C LYS A 238 -5.97 1.45 29.68
N GLY A 239 -5.20 1.90 30.67
CA GLY A 239 -5.26 3.28 31.18
C GLY A 239 -4.80 4.34 30.17
N CYS A 240 -4.02 3.95 29.16
CA CYS A 240 -3.51 4.82 28.10
C CYS A 240 -4.41 4.90 26.87
N GLY A 241 -5.54 4.17 26.86
CA GLY A 241 -6.49 4.16 25.74
C GLY A 241 -6.39 2.95 24.81
N VAL A 242 -5.56 1.94 25.12
CA VAL A 242 -5.54 0.66 24.40
C VAL A 242 -6.76 -0.17 24.78
N VAL A 243 -7.53 -0.62 23.79
CA VAL A 243 -8.78 -1.36 23.98
C VAL A 243 -8.66 -2.85 23.70
N ASP A 244 -7.71 -3.24 22.85
CA ASP A 244 -7.49 -4.63 22.47
C ASP A 244 -6.03 -4.84 22.04
N ALA A 245 -5.56 -6.07 22.17
CA ALA A 245 -4.24 -6.48 21.70
C ALA A 245 -4.31 -7.88 21.07
N TYR A 246 -3.53 -8.06 20.01
CA TYR A 246 -3.40 -9.31 19.31
C TYR A 246 -1.92 -9.69 19.18
N TYR A 247 -1.63 -10.96 19.44
CA TYR A 247 -0.30 -11.56 19.33
C TYR A 247 -0.38 -12.64 18.25
N PRO A 248 0.01 -12.33 16.99
CA PRO A 248 -0.09 -13.30 15.89
C PRO A 248 0.83 -14.51 16.05
N PHE A 249 1.82 -14.44 16.95
CA PHE A 249 2.79 -15.50 17.20
C PHE A 249 2.86 -15.85 18.68
N CYS A 250 3.09 -17.14 18.98
CA CYS A 250 3.17 -17.66 20.35
C CYS A 250 4.40 -17.14 21.13
N ASP A 251 5.45 -16.72 20.43
CA ASP A 251 6.66 -16.13 21.01
C ASP A 251 6.52 -14.61 21.28
N SER A 252 5.34 -14.04 21.02
CA SER A 252 5.02 -12.61 21.14
C SER A 252 6.00 -11.66 20.45
N ARG A 253 6.74 -12.12 19.42
CA ARG A 253 7.66 -11.24 18.68
C ARG A 253 6.96 -10.04 18.03
N LEU A 254 5.67 -10.20 17.71
CA LEU A 254 4.80 -9.16 17.19
C LEU A 254 3.60 -8.99 18.12
N MET A 255 3.32 -7.74 18.46
CA MET A 255 2.11 -7.32 19.14
C MET A 255 1.40 -6.24 18.32
N ILE A 256 0.10 -6.39 18.10
CA ILE A 256 -0.74 -5.43 17.39
C ILE A 256 -1.75 -4.86 18.39
N LEU A 257 -1.75 -3.55 18.55
CA LEU A 257 -2.55 -2.83 19.54
C LEU A 257 -3.65 -2.04 18.84
N LYS A 258 -4.83 -2.03 19.44
CA LYS A 258 -5.94 -1.17 19.04
C LYS A 258 -6.08 -0.04 20.06
N ALA A 259 -6.00 1.21 19.61
CA ALA A 259 -6.10 2.39 20.47
C ALA A 259 -7.29 3.29 20.11
N LYS A 260 -7.85 3.96 21.11
CA LYS A 260 -8.90 4.97 20.91
C LYS A 260 -8.35 6.26 20.30
N PRO A 261 -9.17 7.04 19.57
CA PRO A 261 -8.80 8.39 19.16
C PRO A 261 -8.32 9.25 20.34
N GLY A 262 -7.26 10.03 20.13
CA GLY A 262 -6.67 10.90 21.15
C GLY A 262 -5.79 10.20 22.19
N SER A 263 -5.53 8.90 22.04
CA SER A 263 -4.57 8.17 22.89
C SER A 263 -3.14 8.70 22.70
N LEU A 264 -2.31 8.61 23.74
CA LEU A 264 -0.88 8.97 23.67
C LEU A 264 -0.08 7.83 23.01
N VAL A 265 -0.27 7.62 21.71
CA VAL A 265 0.24 6.44 20.98
C VAL A 265 1.76 6.30 21.11
N ARG A 266 2.52 7.39 21.03
CA ARG A 266 3.98 7.33 21.22
C ARG A 266 4.39 6.79 22.60
N ALA A 267 3.64 7.12 23.66
CA ALA A 267 3.88 6.59 25.00
C ALA A 267 3.45 5.11 25.09
N ILE A 268 2.29 4.77 24.50
CA ILE A 268 1.83 3.38 24.38
C ILE A 268 2.92 2.52 23.72
N LEU A 269 3.46 2.95 22.58
CA LEU A 269 4.50 2.23 21.85
C LEU A 269 5.74 2.01 22.74
N LYS A 270 6.27 3.07 23.38
CA LYS A 270 7.44 2.93 24.28
C LYS A 270 7.21 1.92 25.40
N ASP A 271 6.08 2.00 26.09
CA ASP A 271 5.75 1.07 27.18
C ASP A 271 5.52 -0.36 26.68
N SER A 272 5.04 -0.48 25.45
CA SER A 272 4.70 -1.74 24.79
C SER A 272 5.91 -2.49 24.27
N LEU A 273 6.98 -1.75 23.92
CA LEU A 273 8.25 -2.34 23.50
C LEU A 273 8.92 -3.14 24.61
N GLY A 274 8.44 -3.11 25.86
CA GLY A 274 8.84 -4.08 26.88
C GLY A 274 8.37 -5.53 26.61
N PHE A 275 7.34 -5.73 25.79
CA PHE A 275 6.64 -7.01 25.64
C PHE A 275 6.81 -7.70 24.28
N ALA A 276 7.17 -6.96 23.23
CA ALA A 276 7.33 -7.49 21.88
C ALA A 276 8.44 -6.75 21.15
N SER A 277 9.06 -7.41 20.17
CA SER A 277 10.13 -6.81 19.35
C SER A 277 9.61 -5.88 18.28
N LEU A 278 8.45 -6.19 17.73
CA LEU A 278 7.68 -5.30 16.88
C LEU A 278 6.32 -5.03 17.52
N VAL A 279 5.98 -3.76 17.67
CA VAL A 279 4.65 -3.32 18.11
C VAL A 279 4.03 -2.47 17.01
N ILE A 280 2.80 -2.77 16.60
CA ILE A 280 2.04 -1.94 15.67
C ILE A 280 0.81 -1.43 16.41
N CYS A 281 0.59 -0.12 16.44
CA CYS A 281 -0.62 0.47 17.02
C CYS A 281 -1.52 1.03 15.92
N VAL A 282 -2.79 0.65 15.93
CA VAL A 282 -3.79 1.11 14.94
C VAL A 282 -5.03 1.66 15.65
N ASP A 283 -5.82 2.44 14.93
CA ASP A 283 -7.10 2.97 15.42
C ASP A 283 -8.13 1.85 15.67
N GLU A 284 -9.19 2.21 16.39
CA GLU A 284 -10.30 1.31 16.71
C GLU A 284 -11.07 0.75 15.50
N ASP A 285 -11.05 1.47 14.37
CA ASP A 285 -11.74 1.09 13.12
C ASP A 285 -11.05 -0.03 12.35
N VAL A 286 -9.83 -0.42 12.75
CA VAL A 286 -9.05 -1.49 12.12
C VAL A 286 -9.27 -2.80 12.86
N ASP A 287 -9.68 -3.88 12.18
CA ASP A 287 -9.64 -5.22 12.78
C ASP A 287 -8.20 -5.71 12.90
N ILE A 288 -7.69 -5.75 14.13
CA ILE A 288 -6.31 -6.17 14.42
C ILE A 288 -6.06 -7.66 14.13
N ARG A 289 -7.11 -8.47 13.94
CA ARG A 289 -6.98 -9.90 13.58
C ARG A 289 -6.95 -10.12 12.07
N ASP A 290 -7.31 -9.12 11.27
CA ASP A 290 -7.11 -9.11 9.82
C ASP A 290 -5.83 -8.32 9.47
N LEU A 291 -4.75 -9.05 9.19
CA LEU A 291 -3.46 -8.43 8.86
C LEU A 291 -3.53 -7.55 7.61
N ARG A 292 -4.50 -7.77 6.70
CA ARG A 292 -4.69 -6.87 5.56
C ARG A 292 -5.16 -5.49 6.01
N GLN A 293 -6.07 -5.41 6.99
CA GLN A 293 -6.51 -4.12 7.53
C GLN A 293 -5.39 -3.42 8.31
N VAL A 294 -4.56 -4.17 9.05
CA VAL A 294 -3.40 -3.61 9.76
C VAL A 294 -2.38 -3.03 8.77
N VAL A 295 -2.03 -3.78 7.72
CA VAL A 295 -1.11 -3.32 6.68
C VAL A 295 -1.69 -2.15 5.89
N TRP A 296 -3.01 -2.09 5.68
CA TRP A 296 -3.68 -0.93 5.07
C TRP A 296 -3.61 0.32 5.95
N ALA A 297 -3.82 0.18 7.26
CA ALA A 297 -3.68 1.29 8.18
C ALA A 297 -2.23 1.83 8.17
N VAL A 298 -1.24 0.94 8.27
CA VAL A 298 0.19 1.31 8.18
C VAL A 298 0.56 1.83 6.80
N SER A 299 -0.07 1.43 5.70
CA SER A 299 0.29 1.99 4.38
C SER A 299 -0.24 3.42 4.20
N THR A 300 -1.46 3.69 4.70
CA THR A 300 -2.17 4.95 4.43
C THR A 300 -2.00 6.01 5.52
N ARG A 301 -1.76 5.63 6.78
CA ARG A 301 -1.72 6.56 7.93
C ARG A 301 -0.31 6.91 8.40
N PHE A 302 0.71 6.27 7.84
CA PHE A 302 2.08 6.25 8.34
C PHE A 302 3.01 7.23 7.62
N GLN A 303 3.72 8.05 8.37
CA GLN A 303 4.85 8.85 7.94
C GLN A 303 6.11 8.27 8.62
N PRO A 304 6.92 7.47 7.91
CA PRO A 304 7.89 6.60 8.56
C PRO A 304 8.91 7.26 9.50
N VAL A 305 9.37 8.49 9.23
CA VAL A 305 10.31 9.20 10.11
C VAL A 305 9.64 9.64 11.42
N GLU A 306 8.36 9.98 11.35
CA GLU A 306 7.58 10.54 12.43
C GLU A 306 6.96 9.46 13.33
N ASP A 307 6.55 8.36 12.70
CA ASP A 307 5.64 7.36 13.26
C ASP A 307 6.35 6.06 13.70
N VAL A 308 7.68 6.04 13.67
CA VAL A 308 8.48 4.94 14.22
C VAL A 308 9.14 5.35 15.55
N VAL A 309 9.09 4.43 16.51
CA VAL A 309 9.75 4.56 17.82
C VAL A 309 10.68 3.38 18.03
N PHE A 310 11.91 3.65 18.45
CA PHE A 310 12.87 2.62 18.84
C PHE A 310 13.09 2.61 20.36
N SER A 311 13.29 1.41 20.91
CA SER A 311 13.83 1.19 22.27
C SER A 311 14.50 -0.17 22.33
N ASP A 312 15.73 -0.23 22.85
CA ASP A 312 16.43 -1.49 23.18
C ASP A 312 16.43 -2.55 22.05
N GLY A 313 16.66 -2.12 20.81
CA GLY A 313 16.67 -3.02 19.64
C GLY A 313 15.28 -3.57 19.26
N ARG A 314 14.22 -2.84 19.61
CA ARG A 314 12.81 -3.12 19.30
C ARG A 314 12.18 -1.90 18.62
N MET A 315 11.14 -2.12 17.83
CA MET A 315 10.48 -1.10 17.02
C MET A 315 8.98 -1.03 17.25
N GLY A 316 8.47 0.17 17.47
CA GLY A 316 7.05 0.51 17.50
C GLY A 316 6.67 1.28 16.24
N VAL A 317 5.54 0.94 15.63
CA VAL A 317 4.98 1.59 14.44
C VAL A 317 3.62 2.16 14.79
N ASP A 318 3.45 3.46 14.58
CA ASP A 318 2.18 4.16 14.70
C ASP A 318 1.44 4.10 13.35
N GLY A 319 0.39 3.28 13.27
CA GLY A 319 -0.54 3.21 12.15
C GLY A 319 -1.87 3.91 12.46
N THR A 320 -1.88 4.82 13.45
CA THR A 320 -3.07 5.60 13.80
C THR A 320 -3.15 6.89 13.00
N ARG A 321 -4.35 7.50 12.94
CA ARG A 321 -4.53 8.81 12.31
C ARG A 321 -3.88 9.91 13.18
N PRO A 322 -2.94 10.71 12.64
CA PRO A 322 -2.37 11.82 13.40
C PRO A 322 -3.42 12.88 13.77
N PRO A 323 -3.15 13.71 14.80
CA PRO A 323 -3.99 14.85 15.14
C PRO A 323 -4.25 15.76 13.92
N GLY A 324 -5.50 16.14 13.71
CA GLY A 324 -5.88 16.99 12.58
C GLY A 324 -6.08 16.25 11.26
N TRP A 325 -6.22 14.92 11.28
CA TRP A 325 -6.55 14.09 10.12
C TRP A 325 -7.76 14.63 9.33
N LYS A 326 -7.57 14.87 8.03
CA LYS A 326 -8.60 15.47 7.15
C LYS A 326 -9.24 14.46 6.18
N ALA A 327 -8.54 13.37 5.86
CA ALA A 327 -9.02 12.43 4.86
C ALA A 327 -10.25 11.68 5.37
N ARG A 328 -11.29 11.61 4.55
CA ARG A 328 -12.55 10.94 4.90
C ARG A 328 -12.53 9.53 4.32
N LEU A 329 -12.81 8.53 5.14
CA LEU A 329 -12.90 7.16 4.69
C LEU A 329 -14.09 7.00 3.74
N ALA A 330 -13.90 6.32 2.62
CA ALA A 330 -15.00 5.93 1.75
C ALA A 330 -15.83 4.84 2.45
N THR A 331 -17.13 5.08 2.58
CA THR A 331 -18.06 4.12 3.18
C THR A 331 -19.23 3.89 2.25
N ILE A 332 -19.72 2.65 2.19
CA ILE A 332 -20.99 2.36 1.54
C ILE A 332 -22.09 2.94 2.44
N PRO A 333 -22.98 3.80 1.93
CA PRO A 333 -24.12 4.30 2.70
C PRO A 333 -24.91 3.12 3.27
N ARG A 334 -25.12 3.09 4.59
CA ARG A 334 -25.97 2.06 5.21
C ARG A 334 -27.41 2.31 4.78
N ALA A 335 -28.13 1.27 4.36
CA ALA A 335 -29.54 1.37 4.02
C ALA A 335 -30.33 2.02 5.18
N GLY A 336 -30.84 3.24 4.95
CA GLY A 336 -31.56 4.04 5.95
C GLY A 336 -31.01 5.44 6.21
N SER A 337 -29.76 5.75 5.81
CA SER A 337 -29.28 7.14 5.77
C SER A 337 -29.71 7.76 4.44
N GLY A 338 -30.86 8.45 4.42
CA GLY A 338 -31.23 9.31 3.30
C GLY A 338 -30.15 10.36 3.02
N PRO A 339 -30.10 10.95 1.82
CA PRO A 339 -29.10 11.97 1.51
C PRO A 339 -29.26 13.15 2.48
N GLU A 340 -28.27 13.37 3.34
CA GLU A 340 -28.11 14.66 3.99
C GLU A 340 -27.85 15.67 2.88
N THR A 341 -28.90 16.44 2.57
CA THR A 341 -28.81 17.62 1.73
C THR A 341 -28.03 18.68 2.50
N SER A 342 -26.72 18.53 2.60
CA SER A 342 -25.85 19.65 2.92
C SER A 342 -25.88 20.58 1.72
N ARG A 343 -26.77 21.57 1.80
CA ARG A 343 -26.69 22.77 0.96
C ARG A 343 -25.32 23.38 1.24
N LEU A 344 -24.38 23.18 0.31
CA LEU A 344 -23.22 24.04 0.17
C LEU A 344 -23.78 25.39 -0.30
N GLY A 345 -23.81 26.35 0.63
CA GLY A 345 -24.06 27.76 0.36
C GLY A 345 -22.76 28.52 0.10
#